data_AF-A0A0E3ZBA8-F1
#
_entry.id   AF-A0A0E3ZBA8-F1
#
_cell.length_a   1.000
_cell.length_b   1.000
_cell.length_c   1.000
_cell.angle_alpha   90.00
_cell.angle_beta   90.00
_cell.angle_gamma   90.00
#
_symmetry.space_group_name_H-M   'P 1'
#
loop_
_entity.id
_entity.type
_entity.pdbx_description
1 polymer ?
#
loop_
_entity_poly.entity_id
_entity_poly.type
_entity_poly.pdbx_seq_one_letter_code
_entity_poly.pdbx_strand_id
1 'polypeptide(L)'
;MLDRRLEKTKLNAYMVYIKYDGSNYACFDELKDKKTVKGYFKDLLKKENIDVYKGIQQAGRTDKDVSANENILYFMSEKENIDTLLKYDMVIKIQKTIPYLEFPELIAKRKYIFSYPKEFIVNSREKIEKLCNDLSGNKDFSKFTTKKGKYLKNTVRDIHIEYIDDSLIFIGDSFLPHQVRIMSSFILTNTLKPLDGKYLVLDKIYLSKTLEDLILYPYNLDLDTVVYCEKSVKYTIIYTTDFSKMIGKNGKNIKKLNMGNKVIVRREKYDI
;
A
#
# COMPACT_ATOMS: atom_id res chain seq x y z
N MET A 1 -13.62 -9.66 -16.70
CA MET A 1 -14.56 -9.74 -15.55
C MET A 1 -14.56 -8.45 -14.73
N LEU A 2 -13.38 -7.86 -14.45
CA LEU A 2 -13.24 -6.58 -13.75
C LEU A 2 -13.97 -5.43 -14.43
N ASP A 3 -13.78 -5.24 -15.73
CA ASP A 3 -14.36 -4.10 -16.46
C ASP A 3 -15.88 -3.99 -16.36
N ARG A 4 -16.58 -5.11 -16.54
CA ARG A 4 -18.05 -5.18 -16.37
C ARG A 4 -18.48 -4.84 -14.94
N ARG A 5 -17.62 -5.07 -13.93
CA ARG A 5 -17.87 -4.63 -12.56
C ARG A 5 -17.64 -3.13 -12.41
N LEU A 6 -16.62 -2.57 -13.07
CA LEU A 6 -16.32 -1.13 -13.03
C LEU A 6 -17.41 -0.26 -13.66
N GLU A 7 -18.07 -0.75 -14.70
CA GLU A 7 -19.23 -0.10 -15.35
C GLU A 7 -20.46 -0.04 -14.43
N LYS A 8 -20.62 -1.02 -13.53
CA LYS A 8 -21.82 -1.17 -12.69
C LYS A 8 -21.63 -0.69 -11.25
N THR A 9 -20.39 -0.54 -10.81
CA THR A 9 -20.09 -0.21 -9.42
C THR A 9 -20.29 1.27 -9.13
N LYS A 10 -20.81 1.55 -7.94
CA LYS A 10 -20.85 2.88 -7.31
C LYS A 10 -19.62 3.17 -6.46
N LEU A 11 -18.69 2.21 -6.35
CA LEU A 11 -17.53 2.33 -5.49
C LEU A 11 -16.42 3.10 -6.18
N ASN A 12 -15.82 3.99 -5.39
CA ASN A 12 -14.49 4.54 -5.59
C ASN A 12 -13.48 3.73 -4.79
N ALA A 13 -12.22 3.77 -5.18
CA ALA A 13 -11.15 3.14 -4.43
C ALA A 13 -10.01 4.11 -4.18
N TYR A 14 -9.49 4.07 -2.97
CA TYR A 14 -8.53 5.03 -2.47
C TYR A 14 -7.31 4.31 -1.94
N MET A 15 -6.14 4.84 -2.30
CA MET A 15 -4.88 4.61 -1.62
C MET A 15 -4.62 5.80 -0.71
N VAL A 16 -4.63 5.55 0.60
CA VAL A 16 -4.27 6.57 1.60
C VAL A 16 -2.89 6.24 2.15
N TYR A 17 -1.96 7.16 1.89
CA TYR A 17 -0.59 7.06 2.37
C TYR A 17 -0.55 7.59 3.79
N ILE A 18 -0.01 6.79 4.71
CA ILE A 18 0.01 7.08 6.13
C ILE A 18 1.41 6.97 6.72
N LYS A 19 1.69 7.80 7.72
CA LYS A 19 2.84 7.70 8.62
C LYS A 19 2.37 7.47 10.06
N TYR A 20 3.16 6.77 10.84
CA TYR A 20 2.86 6.55 12.26
C TYR A 20 4.10 6.20 13.08
N ASP A 21 4.10 6.65 14.32
CA ASP A 21 5.01 6.18 15.35
C ASP A 21 4.44 4.89 15.98
N GLY A 22 5.15 3.78 15.78
CA GLY A 22 4.76 2.45 16.21
C GLY A 22 4.65 2.29 17.73
N SER A 23 5.33 3.14 18.52
CA SER A 23 5.28 3.10 19.98
C SER A 23 3.89 3.41 20.55
N ASN A 24 3.04 4.08 19.76
CA ASN A 24 1.67 4.43 20.13
C ASN A 24 0.64 3.31 19.88
N TYR A 25 1.07 2.16 19.36
CA TYR A 25 0.18 1.09 18.89
C TYR A 25 0.67 -0.30 19.31
N ALA A 26 -0.27 -1.20 19.58
CA ALA A 26 0.05 -2.59 19.91
C ALA A 26 0.59 -3.40 18.71
N CYS A 27 0.14 -3.05 17.50
CA CYS A 27 0.61 -3.53 16.21
C CYS A 27 -0.19 -2.82 15.10
N PHE A 28 0.06 -3.21 13.85
CA PHE A 28 -0.73 -2.72 12.73
C PHE A 28 -2.18 -3.23 12.71
N ASP A 29 -2.39 -4.55 12.73
CA ASP A 29 -3.72 -5.14 12.55
C ASP A 29 -4.62 -5.01 13.77
N GLU A 30 -5.93 -5.06 13.56
CA GLU A 30 -6.93 -5.02 14.62
C GLU A 30 -6.72 -6.16 15.63
N LEU A 31 -6.65 -5.79 16.91
CA LEU A 31 -6.64 -6.70 18.05
C LEU A 31 -7.73 -6.27 19.01
N LYS A 32 -8.43 -7.24 19.60
CA LYS A 32 -9.48 -6.97 20.58
C LYS A 32 -8.91 -6.19 21.77
N ASP A 33 -9.60 -5.14 22.18
CA ASP A 33 -9.28 -4.32 23.37
C ASP A 33 -7.88 -3.66 23.33
N LYS A 34 -7.31 -3.44 22.14
CA LYS A 34 -6.01 -2.78 21.94
C LYS A 34 -6.10 -1.69 20.88
N LYS A 35 -5.38 -0.58 21.12
CA LYS A 35 -5.16 0.46 20.11
C LYS A 35 -4.18 -0.05 19.05
N THR A 36 -4.62 -0.07 17.80
CA THR A 36 -3.87 -0.59 16.63
C THR A 36 -3.96 0.42 15.50
N VAL A 37 -3.01 0.40 14.56
CA VAL A 37 -2.99 1.36 13.45
C VAL A 37 -4.26 1.22 12.60
N LYS A 38 -4.59 -0.02 12.20
CA LYS A 38 -5.77 -0.32 11.38
C LYS A 38 -7.08 -0.04 12.11
N GLY A 39 -7.16 -0.36 13.41
CA GLY A 39 -8.33 -0.04 14.23
C GLY A 39 -8.55 1.46 14.37
N TYR A 40 -7.49 2.21 14.70
CA TYR A 40 -7.54 3.68 14.77
C TYR A 40 -8.00 4.30 13.44
N PHE A 41 -7.43 3.85 12.32
CA PHE A 41 -7.81 4.38 11.01
C PHE A 41 -9.26 4.02 10.64
N LYS A 42 -9.74 2.84 11.03
CA LYS A 42 -11.15 2.46 10.83
C LYS A 42 -12.10 3.36 11.62
N ASP A 43 -11.76 3.71 12.84
CA ASP A 43 -12.56 4.65 13.65
C ASP A 43 -12.48 6.07 13.08
N LEU A 44 -11.33 6.46 12.54
CA LEU A 44 -11.14 7.72 11.81
C LEU A 44 -12.07 7.81 10.59
N LEU A 45 -12.13 6.76 9.77
CA LEU A 45 -13.01 6.72 8.59
C LEU A 45 -14.49 6.84 8.99
N LYS A 46 -14.92 6.14 10.05
CA LYS A 46 -16.28 6.29 10.57
C LYS A 46 -16.58 7.70 11.04
N LYS A 47 -15.65 8.32 11.77
CA LYS A 47 -15.78 9.71 12.26
C LYS A 47 -15.95 10.71 11.10
N GLU A 48 -15.31 10.45 9.96
CA GLU A 48 -15.42 11.27 8.76
C GLU A 48 -16.59 10.86 7.83
N ASN A 49 -17.49 10.00 8.30
CA ASN A 49 -18.61 9.43 7.53
C ASN A 49 -18.13 8.82 6.20
N ILE A 50 -17.12 7.95 6.28
CA ILE A 50 -16.55 7.20 5.16
C ILE A 50 -16.78 5.71 5.41
N ASP A 51 -17.83 5.17 4.79
CA ASP A 51 -18.10 3.75 4.85
C ASP A 51 -17.15 2.96 3.94
N VAL A 52 -16.62 1.87 4.47
CA VAL A 52 -15.66 1.00 3.77
C VAL A 52 -16.32 -0.29 3.31
N TYR A 53 -16.28 -0.54 2.01
CA TYR A 53 -16.74 -1.79 1.40
C TYR A 53 -15.64 -2.86 1.43
N LYS A 54 -15.98 -4.05 1.96
CA LYS A 54 -15.09 -5.22 2.10
C LYS A 54 -13.81 -5.01 2.92
N GLY A 55 -13.80 -3.98 3.78
CA GLY A 55 -12.70 -3.71 4.70
C GLY A 55 -11.49 -3.04 4.06
N ILE A 56 -10.50 -2.76 4.91
CA ILE A 56 -9.25 -2.08 4.53
C ILE A 56 -8.20 -3.14 4.21
N GLN A 57 -7.53 -3.01 3.07
CA GLN A 57 -6.30 -3.72 2.72
C GLN A 57 -5.09 -2.81 2.96
N GLN A 58 -3.89 -3.37 2.99
CA GLN A 58 -2.69 -2.64 3.35
C GLN A 58 -1.46 -3.07 2.54
N ALA A 59 -0.50 -2.16 2.36
CA ALA A 59 0.76 -2.47 1.69
C ALA A 59 1.75 -3.19 2.62
N GLY A 60 1.84 -2.79 3.89
CA GLY A 60 2.70 -3.44 4.88
C GLY A 60 1.97 -3.71 6.18
N ARG A 61 2.17 -4.90 6.76
CA ARG A 61 1.84 -5.17 8.17
C ARG A 61 3.08 -4.92 9.00
N THR A 62 2.94 -4.16 10.09
CA THR A 62 4.04 -3.92 11.03
C THR A 62 3.73 -4.53 12.39
N ASP A 63 4.77 -5.09 13.01
CA ASP A 63 4.69 -5.64 14.37
C ASP A 63 4.56 -4.50 15.41
N LYS A 64 4.45 -4.87 16.68
CA LYS A 64 4.52 -3.93 17.80
C LYS A 64 5.80 -3.07 17.71
N ASP A 65 5.66 -1.79 18.04
CA ASP A 65 6.73 -0.80 18.15
C ASP A 65 7.41 -0.43 16.81
N VAL A 66 7.04 -1.05 15.69
CA VAL A 66 7.57 -0.73 14.35
C VAL A 66 6.83 0.48 13.78
N SER A 67 7.59 1.54 13.47
CA SER A 67 7.07 2.78 12.88
C SER A 67 6.97 2.71 11.36
N ALA A 68 6.27 3.67 10.74
CA ALA A 68 6.28 3.84 9.30
C ALA A 68 6.37 5.31 8.90
N ASN A 69 7.28 5.62 7.99
CA ASN A 69 7.33 6.93 7.31
C ASN A 69 6.34 6.95 6.14
N GLU A 70 6.13 5.79 5.50
CA GLU A 70 5.15 5.64 4.42
C GLU A 70 4.62 4.19 4.40
N ASN A 71 3.36 4.03 4.75
CA ASN A 71 2.58 2.81 4.49
C ASN A 71 1.33 3.21 3.70
N ILE A 72 0.65 2.26 3.06
CA ILE A 72 -0.51 2.56 2.22
C ILE A 72 -1.68 1.68 2.65
N LEU A 73 -2.82 2.32 2.89
CA LEU A 73 -4.11 1.68 3.08
C LEU A 73 -4.90 1.76 1.77
N TYR A 74 -5.46 0.63 1.36
CA TYR A 74 -6.38 0.55 0.24
C TYR A 74 -7.77 0.20 0.73
N PHE A 75 -8.77 0.98 0.33
CA PHE A 75 -10.16 0.63 0.61
C PHE A 75 -11.08 1.17 -0.47
N MET A 76 -12.30 0.60 -0.51
CA MET A 76 -13.36 1.03 -1.40
C MET A 76 -14.45 1.75 -0.60
N SER A 77 -15.04 2.79 -1.17
CA SER A 77 -16.15 3.53 -0.57
C SER A 77 -17.09 4.05 -1.65
N GLU A 78 -18.38 4.22 -1.32
CA GLU A 78 -19.30 4.95 -2.20
C GLU A 78 -19.07 6.47 -2.19
N LYS A 79 -18.33 6.98 -1.19
CA LYS A 79 -17.99 8.40 -1.09
C LYS A 79 -17.06 8.82 -2.22
N GLU A 80 -17.33 9.95 -2.86
CA GLU A 80 -16.59 10.45 -4.03
C GLU A 80 -15.37 11.30 -3.68
N ASN A 81 -15.38 11.92 -2.50
CA ASN A 81 -14.27 12.71 -1.97
C ASN A 81 -14.01 12.33 -0.50
N ILE A 82 -12.74 12.09 -0.17
CA ILE A 82 -12.27 11.75 1.18
C ILE A 82 -11.13 12.68 1.66
N ASP A 83 -10.97 13.84 1.01
CA ASP A 83 -9.92 14.81 1.28
C ASP A 83 -10.01 15.39 2.70
N THR A 84 -11.16 15.24 3.37
CA THR A 84 -11.28 15.53 4.79
C THR A 84 -10.28 14.75 5.66
N LEU A 85 -9.74 13.63 5.17
CA LEU A 85 -8.68 12.88 5.84
C LEU A 85 -7.32 13.60 5.81
N LEU A 86 -7.07 14.50 4.86
CA LEU A 86 -5.80 15.24 4.74
C LEU A 86 -5.55 16.19 5.92
N LYS A 87 -6.58 16.49 6.73
CA LYS A 87 -6.42 17.30 7.96
C LYS A 87 -5.71 16.55 9.09
N TYR A 88 -5.57 15.23 9.00
CA TYR A 88 -4.93 14.41 10.02
C TYR A 88 -3.45 14.23 9.69
N ASP A 89 -2.55 14.56 10.62
CA ASP A 89 -1.09 14.48 10.41
C ASP A 89 -0.61 13.08 9.98
N MET A 90 -1.30 12.02 10.43
CA MET A 90 -1.01 10.64 9.99
C MET A 90 -1.17 10.45 8.48
N VAL A 91 -1.98 11.25 7.79
CA VAL A 91 -2.26 11.12 6.36
C VAL A 91 -1.32 12.01 5.55
N ILE A 92 -0.50 11.37 4.72
CA ILE A 92 0.52 12.04 3.88
C ILE A 92 -0.10 12.52 2.57
N LYS A 93 -0.85 11.63 1.91
CA LYS A 93 -1.52 11.90 0.64
C LYS A 93 -2.63 10.89 0.37
N ILE A 94 -3.51 11.24 -0.54
CA ILE A 94 -4.60 10.39 -1.01
C ILE A 94 -4.49 10.28 -2.53
N GLN A 95 -4.65 9.08 -3.07
CA GLN A 95 -4.74 8.84 -4.51
C GLN A 95 -5.92 7.94 -4.82
N LYS A 96 -6.66 8.25 -5.88
CA LYS A 96 -7.70 7.35 -6.39
C LYS A 96 -7.10 6.28 -7.29
N THR A 97 -7.72 5.11 -7.28
CA THR A 97 -7.40 3.99 -8.15
C THR A 97 -8.66 3.18 -8.45
N ILE A 98 -8.49 2.01 -9.04
CA ILE A 98 -9.58 1.13 -9.45
C ILE A 98 -10.08 0.26 -8.27
N PRO A 99 -11.39 0.06 -8.10
CA PRO A 99 -11.97 -0.90 -7.16
C PRO A 99 -11.63 -2.37 -7.46
N TYR A 100 -11.81 -3.22 -6.46
CA TYR A 100 -11.68 -4.68 -6.56
C TYR A 100 -10.26 -5.19 -6.87
N LEU A 101 -9.25 -4.47 -6.39
CA LEU A 101 -7.86 -4.91 -6.47
C LEU A 101 -7.53 -5.84 -5.29
N GLU A 102 -6.73 -6.85 -5.57
CA GLU A 102 -5.97 -7.60 -4.56
C GLU A 102 -4.72 -6.78 -4.24
N PHE A 103 -4.89 -5.76 -3.40
CA PHE A 103 -3.90 -4.70 -3.21
C PHE A 103 -2.53 -5.20 -2.72
N PRO A 104 -2.42 -6.16 -1.78
CA PRO A 104 -1.13 -6.68 -1.33
C PRO A 104 -0.25 -7.26 -2.46
N GLU A 105 -0.88 -7.90 -3.46
CA GLU A 105 -0.22 -8.51 -4.62
C GLU A 105 0.30 -7.47 -5.63
N LEU A 106 -0.17 -6.23 -5.50
CA LEU A 106 0.20 -5.12 -6.37
C LEU A 106 1.33 -4.26 -5.81
N ILE A 107 1.89 -4.64 -4.67
CA ILE A 107 3.08 -4.02 -4.09
C ILE A 107 4.32 -4.71 -4.63
N ALA A 108 5.18 -3.96 -5.32
CA ALA A 108 6.41 -4.51 -5.88
C ALA A 108 7.47 -4.75 -4.82
N LYS A 109 7.74 -3.76 -3.95
CA LYS A 109 8.76 -3.84 -2.91
C LYS A 109 8.39 -3.01 -1.68
N ARG A 110 8.99 -3.36 -0.54
CA ARG A 110 9.00 -2.54 0.69
C ARG A 110 10.45 -2.22 1.06
N LYS A 111 10.71 -0.96 1.44
CA LYS A 111 11.97 -0.56 2.05
C LYS A 111 11.80 -0.41 3.55
N TYR A 112 12.65 -1.10 4.29
CA TYR A 112 12.78 -0.96 5.72
C TYR A 112 14.14 -0.36 6.06
N ILE A 113 14.17 0.47 7.11
CA ILE A 113 15.39 0.98 7.73
C ILE A 113 15.45 0.44 9.15
N PHE A 114 16.59 -0.12 9.53
CA PHE A 114 16.84 -0.63 10.87
C PHE A 114 18.04 0.09 11.49
N SER A 115 17.79 0.92 12.50
CA SER A 115 18.80 1.75 13.16
C SER A 115 19.00 1.28 14.60
N TYR A 116 20.18 0.76 14.90
CA TYR A 116 20.48 0.10 16.18
C TYR A 116 21.57 0.84 16.96
N PRO A 117 21.49 0.94 18.31
CA PRO A 117 22.51 1.64 19.08
C PRO A 117 23.89 0.99 18.91
N LYS A 118 24.90 1.82 18.64
CA LYS A 118 26.25 1.39 18.25
C LYS A 118 26.92 0.56 19.33
N GLU A 119 26.67 0.88 20.59
CA GLU A 119 27.19 0.18 21.77
C GLU A 119 26.73 -1.28 21.88
N PHE A 120 25.65 -1.65 21.17
CA PHE A 120 25.14 -3.03 21.14
C PHE A 120 25.55 -3.79 19.88
N ILE A 121 26.24 -3.14 18.94
CA ILE A 121 26.75 -3.78 17.72
C ILE A 121 28.02 -4.56 18.08
N VAL A 122 28.05 -5.85 17.72
CA VAL A 122 29.18 -6.75 18.00
C VAL A 122 30.04 -6.98 16.76
N ASN A 123 29.43 -6.99 15.57
CA ASN A 123 30.16 -7.22 14.34
C ASN A 123 30.89 -5.96 13.85
N SER A 124 32.11 -6.15 13.31
CA SER A 124 32.82 -5.08 12.62
C SER A 124 32.07 -4.65 11.37
N ARG A 125 32.32 -3.41 10.92
CA ARG A 125 31.72 -2.86 9.69
C ARG A 125 31.96 -3.76 8.47
N GLU A 126 33.20 -4.22 8.27
CA GLU A 126 33.55 -5.12 7.17
C GLU A 126 32.73 -6.42 7.20
N LYS A 127 32.54 -6.99 8.40
CA LYS A 127 31.71 -8.20 8.56
C LYS A 127 30.24 -7.91 8.30
N ILE A 128 29.72 -6.77 8.74
CA ILE A 128 28.35 -6.33 8.46
C ILE A 128 28.12 -6.22 6.96
N GLU A 129 28.99 -5.50 6.25
CA GLU A 129 28.91 -5.29 4.79
C GLU A 129 29.00 -6.62 4.05
N LYS A 130 29.91 -7.51 4.45
CA LYS A 130 30.00 -8.87 3.89
C LYS A 130 28.70 -9.66 4.10
N LEU A 131 28.13 -9.64 5.31
CA LEU A 131 26.87 -10.34 5.60
C LEU A 131 25.69 -9.75 4.81
N CYS A 132 25.65 -8.43 4.58
CA CYS A 132 24.64 -7.81 3.73
C CYS A 132 24.69 -8.36 2.30
N ASN A 133 25.89 -8.43 1.71
CA ASN A 133 26.10 -9.01 0.38
C ASN A 133 25.72 -10.50 0.35
N ASP A 134 26.22 -11.29 1.31
CA ASP A 134 26.01 -12.74 1.38
C ASP A 134 24.53 -13.12 1.58
N LEU A 135 23.75 -12.26 2.26
CA LEU A 135 22.33 -12.50 2.52
C LEU A 135 21.39 -11.90 1.47
N SER A 136 21.88 -11.03 0.60
CA SER A 136 21.08 -10.43 -0.48
C SER A 136 20.78 -11.42 -1.61
N GLY A 137 19.72 -11.15 -2.37
CA GLY A 137 19.28 -11.89 -3.56
C GLY A 137 18.05 -12.78 -3.34
N ASN A 138 17.70 -13.54 -4.37
CA ASN A 138 16.60 -14.48 -4.37
C ASN A 138 16.98 -15.78 -3.66
N LYS A 139 16.56 -15.94 -2.40
CA LYS A 139 17.00 -17.04 -1.51
C LYS A 139 15.89 -17.51 -0.61
N ASP A 140 16.03 -18.73 -0.08
CA ASP A 140 15.19 -19.22 1.01
C ASP A 140 15.59 -18.55 2.34
N PHE A 141 14.65 -17.84 2.94
CA PHE A 141 14.83 -17.16 4.23
C PHE A 141 14.13 -17.87 5.40
N SER A 142 13.81 -19.16 5.27
CA SER A 142 13.20 -20.00 6.33
C SER A 142 14.01 -20.02 7.64
N LYS A 143 15.32 -19.75 7.59
CA LYS A 143 16.19 -19.55 8.78
C LYS A 143 15.85 -18.28 9.56
N PHE A 144 15.39 -17.24 8.89
CA PHE A 144 15.17 -15.90 9.44
C PHE A 144 13.69 -15.62 9.65
N THR A 145 12.97 -16.55 10.28
CA THR A 145 11.55 -16.35 10.58
C THR A 145 11.15 -17.10 11.84
N THR A 146 10.01 -16.73 12.40
CA THR A 146 9.37 -17.45 13.50
C THR A 146 8.93 -18.86 13.08
N LYS A 147 8.61 -19.72 14.06
CA LYS A 147 8.03 -21.05 13.82
C LYS A 147 6.82 -20.99 12.87
N LYS A 148 5.92 -20.01 13.06
CA LYS A 148 4.75 -19.82 12.19
C LYS A 148 5.15 -19.54 10.74
N GLY A 149 6.16 -18.70 10.51
CA GLY A 149 6.60 -18.39 9.16
C GLY A 149 7.31 -19.55 8.44
N LYS A 150 7.88 -20.51 9.18
CA LYS A 150 8.46 -21.74 8.59
C LYS A 150 7.41 -22.65 7.94
N TYR A 151 6.15 -22.55 8.36
CA TYR A 151 5.05 -23.34 7.78
C TYR A 151 4.37 -22.65 6.59
N LEU A 152 4.88 -21.49 6.15
CA LEU A 152 4.38 -20.83 4.94
C LEU A 152 4.81 -21.64 3.71
N LYS A 153 3.92 -21.73 2.71
CA LYS A 153 4.16 -22.49 1.47
C LYS A 153 5.39 -22.00 0.70
N ASN A 154 5.69 -20.70 0.78
CA ASN A 154 6.83 -20.10 0.11
C ASN A 154 7.63 -19.23 1.09
N THR A 155 8.89 -19.61 1.29
CA THR A 155 9.88 -18.91 2.12
C THR A 155 10.99 -18.24 1.31
N VAL A 156 10.94 -18.35 -0.02
CA VAL A 156 11.87 -17.67 -0.94
C VAL A 156 11.45 -16.21 -1.10
N ARG A 157 12.39 -15.28 -0.98
CA ARG A 157 12.21 -13.82 -1.17
C ARG A 157 13.34 -13.28 -2.01
N ASP A 158 13.11 -12.15 -2.68
CA ASP A 158 14.17 -11.37 -3.31
C ASP A 158 14.42 -10.09 -2.52
N ILE A 159 15.57 -10.03 -1.85
CA ILE A 159 15.89 -8.97 -0.87
C ILE A 159 17.26 -8.41 -1.16
N HIS A 160 17.35 -7.09 -1.27
CA HIS A 160 18.59 -6.33 -1.27
C HIS A 160 18.85 -5.75 0.12
N ILE A 161 20.08 -5.83 0.59
CA ILE A 161 20.49 -5.41 1.93
C ILE A 161 21.75 -4.57 1.84
N GLU A 162 21.76 -3.41 2.50
CA GLU A 162 22.91 -2.53 2.59
C GLU A 162 23.08 -1.98 4.01
N TYR A 163 24.30 -1.56 4.34
CA TYR A 163 24.60 -0.85 5.59
C TYR A 163 25.10 0.56 5.25
N ILE A 164 24.25 1.56 5.48
CA ILE A 164 24.49 2.97 5.11
C ILE A 164 24.15 3.83 6.33
N ASP A 165 24.98 4.82 6.62
CA ASP A 165 24.79 5.78 7.72
C ASP A 165 24.41 5.10 9.05
N ASP A 166 25.18 4.07 9.40
CA ASP A 166 25.00 3.25 10.60
C ASP A 166 23.62 2.57 10.74
N SER A 167 22.94 2.36 9.62
CA SER A 167 21.64 1.70 9.55
C SER A 167 21.63 0.59 8.50
N LEU A 168 20.90 -0.49 8.77
CA LEU A 168 20.62 -1.51 7.77
C LEU A 168 19.42 -1.10 6.94
N ILE A 169 19.57 -1.14 5.63
CA ILE A 169 18.50 -0.90 4.66
C ILE A 169 18.12 -2.24 4.04
N PHE A 170 16.85 -2.58 4.07
CA PHE A 170 16.30 -3.79 3.44
C PHE A 170 15.28 -3.38 2.38
N ILE A 171 15.49 -3.79 1.14
CA ILE A 171 14.55 -3.56 0.04
C ILE A 171 14.17 -4.92 -0.53
N GLY A 172 12.93 -5.35 -0.35
CA GLY A 172 12.50 -6.68 -0.77
C GLY A 172 11.08 -6.74 -1.30
N ASP A 173 10.80 -7.78 -2.09
CA ASP A 173 9.48 -8.05 -2.65
C ASP A 173 8.43 -8.30 -1.55
N SER A 174 8.78 -9.14 -0.58
CA SER A 174 8.02 -9.35 0.64
C SER A 174 8.95 -9.87 1.75
N PHE A 175 8.42 -9.94 2.98
CA PHE A 175 9.18 -10.39 4.14
C PHE A 175 8.38 -11.40 4.95
N LEU A 176 9.06 -12.41 5.48
CA LEU A 176 8.51 -13.38 6.40
C LEU A 176 8.30 -12.75 7.80
N PRO A 177 7.46 -13.36 8.66
CA PRO A 177 7.24 -12.88 10.02
C PRO A 177 8.54 -12.68 10.81
N HIS A 178 8.75 -11.46 11.30
CA HIS A 178 9.94 -11.01 12.04
C HIS A 178 11.27 -11.04 11.24
N GLN A 179 11.24 -11.27 9.93
CA GLN A 179 12.45 -11.54 9.16
C GLN A 179 13.48 -10.43 9.25
N VAL A 180 13.09 -9.19 8.99
CA VAL A 180 14.00 -8.03 9.03
C VAL A 180 14.68 -7.92 10.39
N ARG A 181 13.95 -8.16 11.48
CA ARG A 181 14.45 -8.05 12.86
C ARG A 181 15.43 -9.18 13.20
N ILE A 182 15.16 -10.41 12.76
CA ILE A 182 16.04 -11.57 12.98
C ILE A 182 17.31 -11.43 12.12
N MET A 183 17.17 -11.00 10.86
CA MET A 183 18.30 -10.74 9.98
C MET A 183 19.18 -9.62 10.54
N SER A 184 18.59 -8.51 10.98
CA SER A 184 19.33 -7.42 11.62
C SER A 184 20.09 -7.89 12.85
N SER A 185 19.48 -8.74 13.69
CA SER A 185 20.16 -9.35 14.83
C SER A 185 21.36 -10.18 14.42
N PHE A 186 21.23 -10.97 13.37
CA PHE A 186 22.32 -11.81 12.89
C PHE A 186 23.46 -10.98 12.30
N ILE A 187 23.12 -10.00 11.47
CA ILE A 187 24.06 -9.10 10.80
C ILE A 187 24.83 -8.26 11.82
N LEU A 188 24.16 -7.71 12.85
CA LEU A 188 24.79 -6.80 13.81
C LEU A 188 25.40 -7.50 15.02
N THR A 189 24.83 -8.62 15.47
CA THR A 189 25.15 -9.24 16.78
C THR A 189 25.50 -10.74 16.73
N ASN A 190 25.43 -11.39 15.56
CA ASN A 190 25.54 -12.85 15.38
C ASN A 190 24.47 -13.69 16.12
N THR A 191 23.34 -13.09 16.52
CA THR A 191 22.24 -13.82 17.15
C THR A 191 21.06 -13.97 16.21
N LEU A 192 20.25 -15.03 16.40
CA LEU A 192 19.03 -15.28 15.61
C LEU A 192 17.75 -14.97 16.41
N LYS A 193 17.83 -14.00 17.33
CA LYS A 193 16.68 -13.52 18.09
C LYS A 193 16.16 -12.24 17.43
N PRO A 194 14.84 -12.00 17.32
CA PRO A 194 14.36 -10.74 16.78
C PRO A 194 14.75 -9.59 17.71
N LEU A 195 15.45 -8.58 17.18
CA LEU A 195 15.66 -7.31 17.89
C LEU A 195 14.35 -6.55 18.06
N ASP A 196 14.31 -5.55 18.93
CA ASP A 196 13.10 -4.75 19.19
C ASP A 196 12.56 -4.07 17.91
N GLY A 197 11.23 -3.97 17.80
CA GLY A 197 10.55 -3.31 16.68
C GLY A 197 10.78 -1.81 16.64
N LYS A 198 11.07 -1.17 17.79
CA LYS A 198 11.32 0.28 17.87
C LYS A 198 12.49 0.79 17.02
N TYR A 199 13.40 -0.11 16.64
CA TYR A 199 14.55 0.19 15.79
C TYR A 199 14.23 0.05 14.30
N LEU A 200 13.05 -0.46 13.94
CA LEU A 200 12.63 -0.76 12.59
C LEU A 200 11.59 0.26 12.12
N VAL A 201 11.81 0.81 10.94
CA VAL A 201 10.88 1.70 10.26
C VAL A 201 10.54 1.14 8.88
N LEU A 202 9.25 1.00 8.57
CA LEU A 202 8.77 0.87 7.20
C LEU A 202 8.89 2.22 6.52
N ASP A 203 9.93 2.37 5.71
CA ASP A 203 10.31 3.67 5.16
C ASP A 203 9.55 4.02 3.88
N LYS A 204 9.39 3.05 2.98
CA LYS A 204 8.79 3.30 1.66
C LYS A 204 8.10 2.07 1.06
N ILE A 205 7.04 2.31 0.31
CA ILE A 205 6.34 1.31 -0.50
C ILE A 205 6.58 1.58 -1.99
N TYR A 206 7.01 0.57 -2.73
CA TYR A 206 7.14 0.62 -4.19
C TYR A 206 5.96 -0.11 -4.80
N LEU A 207 5.19 0.59 -5.63
CA LEU A 207 4.05 0.02 -6.33
C LEU A 207 4.54 -0.82 -7.51
N SER A 208 3.78 -1.85 -7.87
CA SER A 208 3.96 -2.52 -9.16
C SER A 208 3.59 -1.59 -10.30
N LYS A 209 4.21 -1.78 -11.46
CA LYS A 209 3.85 -1.06 -12.69
C LYS A 209 2.35 -1.21 -13.01
N THR A 210 1.79 -2.39 -12.74
CA THR A 210 0.36 -2.66 -12.86
C THR A 210 -0.48 -1.69 -12.04
N LEU A 211 -0.12 -1.43 -10.78
CA LEU A 211 -0.87 -0.50 -9.93
C LEU A 211 -0.65 0.96 -10.32
N GLU A 212 0.58 1.34 -10.67
CA GLU A 212 0.87 2.69 -11.18
C GLU A 212 0.01 3.04 -12.38
N ASP A 213 -0.15 2.10 -13.32
CA ASP A 213 -0.98 2.25 -14.52
C ASP A 213 -2.49 2.34 -14.24
N LEU A 214 -2.91 2.07 -12.99
CA LEU A 214 -4.29 2.12 -12.52
C LEU A 214 -4.58 3.34 -11.64
N ILE A 215 -3.58 4.16 -11.30
CA ILE A 215 -3.80 5.39 -10.54
C ILE A 215 -4.57 6.38 -11.40
N LEU A 216 -5.65 6.93 -10.85
CA LEU A 216 -6.54 7.85 -11.51
C LEU A 216 -6.16 9.30 -11.17
N TYR A 217 -6.13 10.14 -12.20
CA TYR A 217 -5.90 11.58 -12.10
C TYR A 217 -7.06 12.34 -12.75
N PRO A 218 -7.39 13.56 -12.28
CA PRO A 218 -8.32 14.43 -12.98
C PRO A 218 -7.93 14.60 -14.45
N TYR A 219 -8.91 14.52 -15.34
CA TYR A 219 -8.73 14.72 -16.77
C TYR A 219 -9.82 15.63 -17.31
N ASN A 220 -9.44 16.68 -18.02
CA ASN A 220 -10.41 17.58 -18.62
C ASN A 220 -10.91 16.99 -19.96
N LEU A 221 -12.22 16.76 -20.06
CA LEU A 221 -12.88 16.32 -21.28
C LEU A 221 -14.05 17.27 -21.55
N ASP A 222 -13.83 18.20 -22.48
CA ASP A 222 -14.76 19.28 -22.80
C ASP A 222 -15.92 18.77 -23.68
N LEU A 223 -16.97 18.30 -23.02
CA LEU A 223 -18.22 17.87 -23.62
C LEU A 223 -19.36 18.32 -22.71
N ASP A 224 -20.43 18.84 -23.32
CA ASP A 224 -21.61 19.37 -22.62
C ASP A 224 -22.30 18.41 -21.64
N THR A 225 -22.05 17.12 -21.79
CA THR A 225 -22.64 16.03 -21.00
C THR A 225 -21.69 15.47 -19.95
N VAL A 226 -20.42 15.91 -19.93
CA VAL A 226 -19.41 15.45 -18.99
C VAL A 226 -19.36 16.38 -17.78
N VAL A 227 -19.49 15.79 -16.60
CA VAL A 227 -19.43 16.50 -15.31
C VAL A 227 -17.98 16.54 -14.84
N TYR A 228 -17.38 15.35 -14.80
CA TYR A 228 -16.02 15.16 -14.35
C TYR A 228 -15.46 13.89 -14.98
N CYS A 229 -14.15 13.85 -15.17
CA CYS A 229 -13.47 12.75 -15.80
C CYS A 229 -12.15 12.47 -15.08
N GLU A 230 -11.85 11.18 -14.93
CA GLU A 230 -10.62 10.69 -14.33
C GLU A 230 -9.92 9.76 -15.32
N LYS A 231 -8.59 9.82 -15.38
CA LYS A 231 -7.80 9.03 -16.31
C LYS A 231 -6.62 8.36 -15.62
N SER A 232 -6.39 7.11 -15.99
CA SER A 232 -5.17 6.35 -15.74
C SER A 232 -4.58 5.89 -17.08
N VAL A 233 -3.45 5.18 -17.04
CA VAL A 233 -2.88 4.57 -18.26
C VAL A 233 -3.88 3.59 -18.87
N LYS A 234 -4.58 2.79 -18.04
CA LYS A 234 -5.49 1.74 -18.51
C LYS A 234 -6.93 2.20 -18.72
N TYR A 235 -7.40 3.20 -17.99
CA TYR A 235 -8.81 3.58 -17.97
C TYR A 235 -9.04 5.08 -18.12
N THR A 236 -10.15 5.44 -18.74
CA THR A 236 -10.77 6.76 -18.63
C THR A 236 -12.16 6.54 -18.01
N ILE A 237 -12.45 7.17 -16.88
CA ILE A 237 -13.74 7.10 -16.20
C ILE A 237 -14.44 8.44 -16.39
N ILE A 238 -15.58 8.42 -17.07
CA ILE A 238 -16.37 9.61 -17.38
C ILE A 238 -17.64 9.58 -16.54
N TYR A 239 -17.87 10.63 -15.77
CA TYR A 239 -19.11 10.88 -15.05
C TYR A 239 -19.97 11.84 -15.88
N THR A 240 -21.22 11.45 -16.14
CA THR A 240 -22.11 12.16 -17.08
C THR A 240 -23.53 12.32 -16.57
N THR A 241 -24.14 13.45 -16.93
CA THR A 241 -25.57 13.74 -16.74
C THR A 241 -26.46 12.99 -17.74
N ASP A 242 -25.94 12.63 -18.92
CA ASP A 242 -26.69 11.93 -19.98
C ASP A 242 -25.92 10.71 -20.51
N PHE A 243 -26.13 9.60 -19.82
CA PHE A 243 -25.52 8.30 -20.17
C PHE A 243 -25.88 7.84 -21.59
N SER A 244 -27.12 8.07 -22.03
CA SER A 244 -27.59 7.59 -23.34
C SER A 244 -26.91 8.35 -24.47
N LYS A 245 -26.79 9.68 -24.33
CA LYS A 245 -26.07 10.54 -25.30
C LYS A 245 -24.58 10.25 -25.31
N MET A 246 -23.96 10.04 -24.15
CA MET A 246 -22.53 9.70 -24.06
C MET A 246 -22.18 8.37 -24.72
N ILE A 247 -22.99 7.32 -24.52
CA ILE A 247 -22.77 6.03 -25.17
C ILE A 247 -23.13 6.10 -26.67
N GLY A 248 -24.30 6.66 -26.98
CA GLY A 248 -24.90 6.68 -28.31
C GLY A 248 -25.35 5.30 -28.80
N LYS A 249 -26.13 5.24 -29.87
CA LYS A 249 -26.62 3.97 -30.45
C LYS A 249 -25.44 3.05 -30.78
N ASN A 250 -25.44 1.83 -30.24
CA ASN A 250 -24.37 0.82 -30.38
C ASN A 250 -22.97 1.32 -29.97
N GLY A 251 -22.88 2.26 -29.01
CA GLY A 251 -21.60 2.79 -28.53
C GLY A 251 -20.89 3.69 -29.53
N LYS A 252 -21.61 4.27 -30.51
CA LYS A 252 -20.99 5.10 -31.57
C LYS A 252 -20.32 6.35 -31.01
N ASN A 253 -20.87 7.00 -29.99
CA ASN A 253 -20.35 8.27 -29.49
C ASN A 253 -19.10 8.06 -28.65
N ILE A 254 -19.12 7.09 -27.72
CA ILE A 254 -17.95 6.74 -26.92
C ILE A 254 -16.76 6.29 -27.79
N LYS A 255 -17.00 5.59 -28.91
CA LYS A 255 -15.95 5.18 -29.86
C LYS A 255 -15.28 6.37 -30.56
N LYS A 256 -15.99 7.48 -30.76
CA LYS A 256 -15.43 8.69 -31.40
C LYS A 256 -14.46 9.44 -30.49
N LEU A 257 -14.54 9.25 -29.17
CA LEU A 257 -13.66 9.92 -28.21
C LEU A 257 -12.18 9.53 -28.37
N ASN A 258 -11.90 8.33 -28.91
CA ASN A 258 -10.55 7.84 -29.21
C ASN A 258 -9.54 8.04 -28.07
N MET A 259 -9.92 7.68 -26.84
CA MET A 259 -9.15 8.00 -25.61
C MET A 259 -7.79 7.26 -25.47
N GLY A 260 -7.50 6.29 -26.35
CA GLY A 260 -6.29 5.46 -26.32
C GLY A 260 -6.25 4.41 -25.22
N ASN A 261 -7.29 4.34 -24.37
CA ASN A 261 -7.42 3.38 -23.28
C ASN A 261 -8.90 2.97 -23.11
N LYS A 262 -9.19 2.15 -22.11
CA LYS A 262 -10.56 1.67 -21.90
C LYS A 262 -11.43 2.74 -21.27
N VAL A 263 -12.54 3.08 -21.92
CA VAL A 263 -13.49 4.08 -21.38
C VAL A 263 -14.59 3.39 -20.58
N ILE A 264 -14.82 3.89 -19.37
CA ILE A 264 -15.91 3.51 -18.47
C ILE A 264 -16.79 4.74 -18.30
N VAL A 265 -18.08 4.63 -18.59
CA VAL A 265 -19.04 5.72 -18.37
C VAL A 265 -19.87 5.40 -17.14
N ARG A 266 -20.00 6.37 -16.25
CA ARG A 266 -20.82 6.29 -15.04
C ARG A 266 -21.82 7.43 -15.07
N ARG A 267 -23.04 7.17 -14.60
CA ARG A 267 -23.99 8.24 -14.32
C ARG A 267 -23.46 9.04 -13.15
N GLU A 268 -23.48 10.36 -13.25
CA GLU A 268 -23.37 11.21 -12.08
C GLU A 268 -24.45 10.78 -11.09
N LYS A 269 -24.07 10.57 -9.83
CA LYS A 269 -25.05 10.44 -8.77
C LYS A 269 -25.59 11.86 -8.58
N TYR A 270 -26.86 12.10 -8.89
CA TYR A 270 -27.54 13.22 -8.25
C TYR A 270 -27.39 12.97 -6.75
N ASP A 271 -26.64 13.83 -6.06
CA ASP A 271 -26.80 13.96 -4.62
C ASP A 271 -28.27 14.36 -4.40
N ILE A 272 -29.09 13.38 -4.02
CA ILE A 272 -30.45 13.57 -3.50
C ILE A 272 -30.35 13.53 -1.98
#